data_AF-A0A0F8A2L9-F1
#
_entry.id   AF-A0A0F8A2L9-F1
#
_cell.length_a   1.000
_cell.length_b   1.000
_cell.length_c   1.000
_cell.angle_alpha   90.00
_cell.angle_beta   90.00
_cell.angle_gamma   90.00
#
_symmetry.space_group_name_H-M   'P 1'
#
loop_
_entity.id
_entity.type
_entity.pdbx_description
1 polymer ?
#
loop_
_entity_poly.entity_id
_entity_poly.type
_entity_poly.pdbx_seq_one_letter_code
_entity_poly.pdbx_strand_id
1 'polypeptide(L)'
;MTLFSDHYVKVGEESVFGRISQYYGAVETNERGALHVHGLLWLHGNAHLSSMLADVDGEDQAAYRERIVQYIDSVFCEVEMLARPDLPVGGKGLG
;
A
#
# COMPACT_ATOMS: atom_id res chain seq x y z
N MET A 1 -17.78 8.43 3.56
CA MET A 1 -16.61 8.47 2.63
C MET A 1 -15.28 8.66 3.37
N THR A 2 -15.17 8.34 4.67
CA THR A 2 -13.91 8.61 5.41
C THR A 2 -13.03 7.37 5.57
N LEU A 3 -13.56 6.16 5.37
CA LEU A 3 -12.80 4.90 5.55
C LEU A 3 -11.48 4.86 4.76
N PHE A 4 -11.49 5.31 3.50
CA PHE A 4 -10.27 5.32 2.69
C PHE A 4 -9.22 6.29 3.25
N SER A 5 -9.63 7.51 3.58
CA SER A 5 -8.74 8.55 4.09
C SER A 5 -8.23 8.22 5.49
N ASP A 6 -9.10 7.72 6.37
CA ASP A 6 -8.80 7.45 7.78
C ASP A 6 -7.97 6.18 7.96
N HIS A 7 -8.17 5.14 7.13
CA HIS A 7 -7.47 3.86 7.29
C HIS A 7 -6.28 3.68 6.35
N TYR A 8 -6.33 4.22 5.13
CA TYR A 8 -5.29 3.96 4.14
C TYR A 8 -4.40 5.16 3.88
N VAL A 9 -4.92 6.39 3.93
CA VAL A 9 -4.12 7.61 3.70
C VAL A 9 -3.48 8.14 4.98
N LYS A 10 -4.21 8.13 6.10
CA LYS A 10 -3.74 8.51 7.45
C LYS A 10 -2.86 9.77 7.46
N VAL A 11 -3.44 10.91 7.06
CA VAL A 11 -2.69 12.17 6.94
C VAL A 11 -2.00 12.54 8.25
N GLY A 12 -0.71 12.82 8.19
CA GLY A 12 0.13 13.16 9.34
C GLY A 12 0.74 11.95 10.06
N GLU A 13 0.28 10.74 9.75
CA GLU A 13 0.73 9.47 10.34
C GLU A 13 1.37 8.56 9.28
N GLU A 14 1.90 7.40 9.71
CA GLU A 14 2.34 6.36 8.77
C GLU A 14 1.14 5.62 8.18
N SER A 15 1.20 5.39 6.87
CA SER A 15 0.12 4.80 6.08
C SER A 15 0.69 3.73 5.13
N VAL A 16 -0.18 3.02 4.41
CA VAL A 16 0.25 2.03 3.39
C VAL A 16 0.94 2.68 2.18
N PHE A 17 0.89 4.01 2.08
CA PHE A 17 1.60 4.82 1.08
C PHE A 17 2.83 5.53 1.68
N GLY A 18 3.22 5.18 2.91
CA GLY A 18 4.16 5.94 3.74
C GLY A 18 3.49 7.16 4.38
N ARG A 19 4.30 8.05 4.97
CA ARG A 19 3.79 9.27 5.61
C ARG A 19 3.24 10.27 4.59
N ILE A 20 1.93 10.50 4.62
CA ILE A 20 1.26 11.48 3.74
C ILE A 20 1.02 12.79 4.49
N SER A 21 1.39 13.91 3.87
CA SER A 21 1.20 15.26 4.42
C SER A 21 -0.16 15.89 4.04
N GLN A 22 -0.65 15.55 2.85
CA GLN A 22 -1.92 16.00 2.29
C GLN A 22 -2.40 15.01 1.23
N TYR A 23 -3.71 15.03 0.95
CA TYR A 23 -4.28 14.35 -0.20
C TYR A 23 -5.39 15.19 -0.84
N TYR A 24 -5.63 14.93 -2.11
CA TYR A 24 -6.77 15.43 -2.85
C TYR A 24 -7.43 14.26 -3.59
N GLY A 25 -8.75 14.22 -3.64
CA GLY A 25 -9.49 13.19 -4.33
C GLY A 25 -10.78 13.73 -4.95
N ALA A 26 -11.05 13.35 -6.19
CA ALA A 26 -12.28 13.67 -6.90
C ALA A 26 -12.88 12.39 -7.51
N VAL A 27 -14.21 12.29 -7.51
CA VAL A 27 -14.91 11.25 -8.27
C VAL A 27 -15.20 11.83 -9.64
N GLU A 28 -14.76 11.11 -10.67
CA GLU A 28 -14.95 11.48 -12.06
C GLU A 28 -15.68 10.35 -12.77
N THR A 29 -16.40 10.71 -13.84
CA THR A 29 -17.02 9.74 -14.73
C THR A 29 -16.14 9.60 -15.96
N ASN A 30 -15.70 8.39 -16.27
CA ASN A 30 -14.98 8.14 -17.52
C ASN A 30 -15.90 8.28 -18.75
N GLU A 31 -15.30 8.25 -19.94
CA GLU A 31 -16.02 8.40 -21.21
C GLU A 31 -17.14 7.35 -21.43
N ARG A 32 -17.11 6.24 -20.67
CA ARG A 32 -18.08 5.14 -20.74
C ARG A 32 -19.10 5.17 -19.59
N GLY A 33 -19.16 6.25 -18.82
CA GLY A 33 -20.12 6.40 -17.73
C GLY A 33 -19.74 5.69 -16.42
N ALA A 34 -18.56 5.07 -16.34
CA ALA A 34 -18.09 4.42 -15.13
C ALA A 34 -17.40 5.43 -14.21
N LEU A 35 -17.67 5.33 -12.91
CA LEU A 35 -17.05 6.18 -11.90
C LEU A 35 -15.63 5.71 -11.61
N HIS A 36 -14.66 6.61 -11.66
CA HIS A 36 -13.31 6.39 -11.17
C HIS A 36 -12.93 7.48 -10.16
N VAL A 37 -12.06 7.15 -9.22
CA VAL A 37 -11.52 8.12 -8.27
C VAL A 37 -10.18 8.60 -8.80
N HIS A 38 -10.06 9.91 -9.04
CA HIS A 38 -8.79 10.56 -9.34
C HIS A 38 -8.24 11.12 -8.03
N GLY A 39 -7.01 10.75 -7.65
CA GLY A 39 -6.41 11.18 -6.38
C GLY A 39 -4.95 11.59 -6.50
N LEU A 40 -4.53 12.56 -5.68
CA LEU A 40 -3.15 12.96 -5.48
C LEU A 40 -2.78 12.80 -4.00
N LEU A 41 -1.59 12.25 -3.74
CA LEU A 41 -1.01 12.08 -2.40
C LEU A 41 0.32 12.84 -2.33
N TRP A 42 0.51 13.66 -1.31
CA TRP A 42 1.79 14.33 -1.06
C TRP A 42 2.57 13.59 0.02
N LEU A 43 3.56 12.80 -0.40
CA LEU A 43 4.45 12.09 0.52
C LEU A 43 5.35 13.07 1.29
N HIS A 44 5.61 12.76 2.54
CA HIS A 44 6.52 13.53 3.38
C HIS A 44 7.98 13.16 3.05
N GLY A 45 8.74 14.15 2.56
CA GLY A 45 10.13 13.96 2.14
C GLY A 45 10.28 13.72 0.63
N ASN A 46 11.52 13.54 0.18
CA ASN A 46 11.83 13.15 -1.19
C ASN A 46 12.05 11.63 -1.20
N ALA A 47 11.13 10.88 -1.81
CA ALA A 47 11.22 9.42 -1.87
C ALA A 47 12.41 8.92 -2.71
N HIS A 48 13.15 9.81 -3.39
CA HIS A 48 14.24 9.45 -4.30
C HIS A 48 13.82 8.32 -5.26
N LEU A 49 12.57 8.38 -5.73
CA LEU A 49 11.90 7.29 -6.45
C LEU A 49 12.72 6.83 -7.67
N SER A 50 13.39 7.78 -8.33
CA SER A 50 14.24 7.54 -9.50
C SER A 50 15.46 6.68 -9.17
N SER A 51 16.09 6.85 -7.99
CA SER A 51 17.21 6.01 -7.58
C SER A 51 16.74 4.68 -7.00
N MET A 52 15.60 4.66 -6.29
CA MET A 52 14.98 3.42 -5.84
C MET A 52 14.66 2.46 -6.98
N LEU A 53 14.21 2.99 -8.13
CA LEU A 53 13.94 2.18 -9.34
C LEU A 53 15.22 1.72 -10.04
N ALA A 54 16.28 2.53 -10.02
CA ALA A 54 17.59 2.15 -10.56
C ALA A 54 18.26 1.06 -9.70
N ASP A 55 18.05 1.12 -8.39
CA ASP A 55 18.49 0.13 -7.41
C ASP A 55 17.56 -1.10 -7.36
N VAL A 56 16.86 -1.47 -8.45
CA VAL A 56 16.11 -2.75 -8.58
C VAL A 56 16.88 -3.80 -9.41
N ASP A 57 17.96 -3.38 -10.09
CA ASP A 57 18.73 -4.20 -11.04
C ASP A 57 20.10 -4.67 -10.50
N GLY A 58 20.44 -4.37 -9.24
CA GLY A 58 21.73 -4.75 -8.61
C GLY A 58 21.85 -6.22 -8.16
N GLU A 59 22.91 -6.56 -7.43
CA GLU A 59 23.19 -7.95 -6.99
C GLU A 59 22.59 -8.28 -5.60
N ASP A 60 22.26 -7.26 -4.79
CA ASP A 60 21.60 -7.37 -3.46
C ASP A 60 20.05 -7.42 -3.53
N GLN A 61 19.51 -7.76 -4.72
CA GLN A 61 18.10 -7.56 -5.07
C GLN A 61 17.14 -8.61 -4.56
N ALA A 62 17.60 -9.84 -4.34
CA ALA A 62 16.71 -10.90 -3.89
C ALA A 62 16.05 -10.53 -2.54
N ALA A 63 16.86 -10.03 -1.60
CA ALA A 63 16.37 -9.58 -0.30
C ALA A 63 15.51 -8.31 -0.42
N TYR A 64 15.82 -7.39 -1.33
CA TYR A 64 15.00 -6.18 -1.53
C TYR A 64 13.64 -6.51 -2.15
N ARG A 65 13.61 -7.35 -3.19
CA ARG A 65 12.38 -7.85 -3.82
C ARG A 65 11.53 -8.63 -2.82
N GLU A 66 12.16 -9.47 -1.99
CA GLU A 66 11.47 -10.20 -0.93
C GLU A 66 10.82 -9.25 0.09
N ARG A 67 11.52 -8.18 0.51
CA ARG A 67 10.95 -7.15 1.39
C ARG A 67 9.76 -6.43 0.74
N ILE A 68 9.81 -6.12 -0.55
CA ILE A 68 8.68 -5.52 -1.28
C ILE A 68 7.49 -6.49 -1.33
N VAL A 69 7.74 -7.76 -1.65
CA VAL A 69 6.68 -8.78 -1.70
C VAL A 69 6.04 -8.95 -0.32
N GLN A 70 6.83 -9.05 0.74
CA GLN A 70 6.34 -9.12 2.12
C GLN A 70 5.54 -7.88 2.52
N TYR A 71 5.97 -6.69 2.09
CA TYR A 71 5.23 -5.46 2.31
C TYR A 71 3.87 -5.47 1.61
N ILE A 72 3.84 -5.82 0.32
CA ILE A 72 2.59 -5.95 -0.45
C ILE A 72 1.66 -6.96 0.22
N ASP A 73 2.18 -8.13 0.58
CA ASP A 73 1.42 -9.17 1.27
C ASP A 73 0.84 -8.66 2.59
N SER A 74 1.62 -7.93 3.40
CA SER A 74 1.12 -7.34 4.65
C SER A 74 -0.02 -6.35 4.44
N VAL A 75 0.00 -5.58 3.35
CA VAL A 75 -1.04 -4.58 3.04
C VAL A 75 -2.32 -5.23 2.51
N PHE A 76 -2.22 -6.27 1.67
CA PHE A 76 -3.39 -6.89 1.04
C PHE A 76 -3.95 -8.08 1.84
N CYS A 77 -3.12 -8.82 2.58
CA CYS A 77 -3.55 -9.97 3.38
C CYS A 77 -4.04 -9.59 4.79
N GLU A 78 -3.64 -8.45 5.37
CA GLU A 78 -4.32 -7.92 6.57
C GLU A 78 -5.82 -7.69 6.32
N VAL A 79 -6.18 -7.31 5.08
CA VAL A 79 -7.58 -7.06 4.69
C VAL A 79 -8.39 -8.35 4.56
N GLU A 80 -7.75 -9.50 4.28
CA GLU A 80 -8.41 -10.81 4.25
C GLU A 80 -8.72 -11.38 5.64
N MET A 81 -7.86 -11.17 6.64
CA MET A 81 -8.10 -11.70 8.00
C MET A 81 -9.28 -11.04 8.72
N LEU A 82 -9.60 -9.78 8.42
CA LEU A 82 -10.80 -9.13 8.94
C LEU A 82 -12.09 -9.59 8.23
N ALA A 83 -11.98 -10.25 7.08
CA ALA A 83 -13.10 -10.75 6.30
C ALA A 83 -13.48 -12.22 6.60
N ARG A 84 -12.66 -12.96 7.38
CA ARG A 84 -12.94 -14.36 7.79
C ARG A 84 -12.47 -14.64 9.23
N PRO A 85 -13.32 -14.40 10.24
CA PRO A 85 -12.97 -14.63 11.65
C PRO A 85 -12.84 -16.11 12.05
N ASP A 86 -13.00 -17.05 11.12
CA ASP A 86 -13.22 -18.48 11.38
C ASP A 86 -12.15 -19.43 10.84
N LEU A 87 -11.02 -18.96 10.28
CA LEU A 87 -9.88 -19.83 10.01
C LEU A 87 -8.84 -19.81 11.15
N PRO A 88 -8.47 -20.98 11.71
CA PRO A 88 -7.41 -21.05 12.69
C PRO A 88 -6.07 -20.69 12.05
N VAL A 89 -5.31 -19.82 12.72
CA VAL A 89 -3.92 -19.50 12.41
C VAL A 89 -3.11 -20.79 12.47
N GLY A 90 -2.80 -21.35 11.30
CA GLY A 90 -2.00 -22.57 11.15
C GLY A 90 -0.61 -22.36 11.73
N GLY A 91 -0.35 -23.00 12.86
CA GLY A 91 0.93 -22.98 13.56
C GLY A 91 2.05 -23.61 12.74
N LYS A 92 3.25 -23.04 12.88
CA LYS A 92 4.50 -23.69 12.50
C LYS A 92 4.63 -25.03 13.23
N GLY A 93 4.77 -26.12 12.48
CA GLY A 93 5.17 -27.44 12.96
C GLY A 93 6.39 -27.91 12.19
N LEU A 94 7.49 -28.10 12.92
CA LEU A 94 8.74 -28.72 12.47
C LEU A 94 8.52 -30.14 11.91
N GLY A 95 9.30 -30.51 10.89
CA GLY A 95 9.38 -31.87 10.34
C GLY A 95 10.08 -31.90 8.99
#